data_AF-A0A7T1I1T1-F1
#
_entry.id   AF-A0A7T1I1T1-F1
#
_cell.length_a   1.000
_cell.length_b   1.000
_cell.length_c   1.000
_cell.angle_alpha   90.00
_cell.angle_beta   90.00
_cell.angle_gamma   90.00
#
_symmetry.space_group_name_H-M   'P 1'
#
loop_
_entity.id
_entity.type
_entity.pdbx_description
1 polymer ?
#
loop_
_entity_poly.entity_id
_entity_poly.type
_entity_poly.pdbx_seq_one_letter_code
_entity_poly.pdbx_strand_id
1 'polypeptide(L)'
;MTQQAFERGDWQAVIEAHPLESHDPAEWLRYGAALLHTIEPGADQAKQQQQAALAFLQAQKEGASAEVVDAAQQQAVRLNLIEALRHAALLHQPG
;
A
#
# COMPACT_ATOMS: atom_id res chain seq x y z
N MET A 1 6.59 10.68 -9.87
CA MET A 1 7.60 10.29 -8.85
C MET A 1 7.16 9.07 -8.03
N THR A 2 5.89 9.00 -7.64
CA THR A 2 5.30 7.89 -6.87
C THR A 2 5.55 6.51 -7.48
N GLN A 3 5.49 6.35 -8.81
CA GLN A 3 5.72 5.06 -9.48
C GLN A 3 7.12 4.47 -9.21
N GLN A 4 8.19 5.26 -9.38
CA GLN A 4 9.55 4.76 -9.19
C GLN A 4 9.85 4.41 -7.73
N ALA A 5 9.26 5.15 -6.77
CA ALA A 5 9.34 4.80 -5.35
C ALA A 5 8.58 3.50 -5.06
N PHE A 6 7.39 3.36 -5.64
CA PHE A 6 6.55 2.16 -5.52
C PHE A 6 7.25 0.90 -6.05
N GLU A 7 7.88 0.98 -7.23
CA GLU A 7 8.64 -0.13 -7.82
C GLU A 7 9.87 -0.54 -6.99
N ARG A 8 10.43 0.38 -6.21
CA ARG A 8 11.55 0.13 -5.29
C ARG A 8 11.11 -0.37 -3.91
N GLY A 9 9.80 -0.36 -3.62
CA GLY A 9 9.27 -0.65 -2.30
C GLY A 9 9.52 0.45 -1.27
N ASP A 10 9.78 1.68 -1.72
CA ASP A 10 9.94 2.84 -0.83
C ASP A 10 8.57 3.44 -0.50
N TRP A 11 7.84 2.75 0.39
CA TRP A 11 6.45 3.05 0.71
C TRP A 11 6.27 4.43 1.34
N GLN A 12 7.22 4.83 2.20
CA GLN A 12 7.18 6.14 2.85
C GLN A 12 7.31 7.26 1.81
N ALA A 13 8.22 7.13 0.84
CA ALA A 13 8.33 8.11 -0.23
C ALA A 13 7.09 8.16 -1.14
N VAL A 14 6.37 7.05 -1.33
CA VAL A 14 5.08 7.05 -2.05
C VAL A 14 4.02 7.84 -1.28
N ILE A 15 3.94 7.67 0.03
CA ILE A 15 2.99 8.37 0.91
C ILE A 15 3.27 9.87 0.91
N GLU A 16 4.52 10.27 1.11
CA GLU A 16 4.93 11.67 1.20
C GLU A 16 4.79 12.41 -0.13
N ALA A 17 5.03 11.73 -1.25
CA ALA A 17 4.94 12.33 -2.57
C ALA A 17 3.54 12.29 -3.19
N HIS A 18 2.53 11.72 -2.51
CA HIS A 18 1.19 11.58 -3.07
C HIS A 18 0.45 12.93 -3.09
N PRO A 19 0.00 13.42 -4.27
CA PRO A 19 -0.81 14.63 -4.34
C PRO A 19 -2.28 14.33 -3.99
N LEU A 20 -2.79 14.95 -2.92
CA LEU A 20 -4.17 14.75 -2.47
C LEU A 20 -5.25 15.21 -3.46
N GLU A 21 -4.87 16.04 -4.44
CA GLU A 21 -5.76 16.52 -5.51
C GLU A 21 -5.55 15.74 -6.82
N SER A 22 -4.88 14.58 -6.78
CA SER A 22 -4.66 13.77 -7.98
C SER A 22 -5.96 13.28 -8.61
N HIS A 23 -6.03 13.38 -9.92
CA HIS A 23 -7.07 12.75 -10.75
C HIS A 23 -6.57 11.47 -11.43
N ASP A 24 -5.34 11.02 -11.14
CA ASP A 24 -4.83 9.74 -11.66
C ASP A 24 -5.27 8.59 -10.72
N PRO A 25 -6.16 7.69 -11.17
CA PRO A 25 -6.53 6.53 -10.36
C PRO A 25 -5.33 5.67 -9.98
N ALA A 26 -4.29 5.58 -10.82
CA ALA A 26 -3.11 4.79 -10.52
C ALA A 26 -2.26 5.39 -9.39
N GLU A 27 -2.27 6.70 -9.20
CA GLU A 27 -1.62 7.34 -8.04
C GLU A 27 -2.32 7.00 -6.73
N TRP A 28 -3.65 7.01 -6.73
CA TRP A 28 -4.46 6.60 -5.59
C TRP A 28 -4.27 5.12 -5.23
N LEU A 29 -4.16 4.24 -6.24
CA LEU A 29 -3.86 2.82 -6.02
C LEU A 29 -2.49 2.61 -5.37
N ARG A 30 -1.45 3.28 -5.89
CA ARG A 30 -0.09 3.23 -5.30
C ARG A 30 -0.07 3.75 -3.88
N TYR A 31 -0.78 4.85 -3.62
CA TYR A 31 -0.89 5.44 -2.29
C TYR A 31 -1.59 4.52 -1.29
N GLY A 32 -2.76 3.96 -1.66
CA GLY A 32 -3.48 3.00 -0.82
C GLY A 32 -2.67 1.74 -0.51
N ALA A 33 -1.95 1.21 -1.50
CA ALA A 33 -1.06 0.07 -1.29
C ALA A 33 0.13 0.42 -0.38
N ALA A 34 0.76 1.58 -0.55
CA ALA A 34 1.85 2.03 0.33
C ALA A 34 1.38 2.21 1.78
N LEU A 35 0.18 2.78 2.00
CA LEU A 35 -0.41 2.88 3.35
C LEU A 35 -0.58 1.51 4.01
N LEU A 36 -0.99 0.48 3.26
CA LEU A 36 -1.09 -0.90 3.78
C LEU A 36 0.27 -1.51 4.15
N HIS A 37 1.33 -1.11 3.46
CA HIS A 37 2.69 -1.59 3.74
C HIS A 37 3.31 -0.94 4.99
N THR A 38 2.89 0.25 5.35
CA THR A 38 3.42 0.98 6.53
C THR A 38 2.57 0.79 7.78
N ILE A 39 1.62 -0.15 7.78
CA ILE A 39 0.78 -0.39 8.96
C ILE A 39 1.59 -1.07 10.05
N GLU A 40 1.74 -0.37 11.16
CA GLU A 40 2.30 -0.92 12.39
C GLU A 40 1.18 -1.29 13.37
N PRO A 41 1.30 -2.40 14.12
CA PRO A 41 0.38 -2.72 15.20
C PRO A 41 0.38 -1.61 16.26
N GLY A 42 -0.79 -1.08 16.60
CA GLY A 42 -0.87 -0.02 17.62
C GLY A 42 -2.14 0.81 17.53
N ALA A 43 -2.15 1.92 18.26
CA ALA A 43 -3.31 2.81 18.39
C ALA A 43 -3.77 3.40 17.05
N ASP A 44 -2.85 3.62 16.11
CA ASP A 44 -3.15 4.24 14.80
C ASP A 44 -3.48 3.22 13.69
N GLN A 45 -3.42 1.92 13.98
CA GLN A 45 -3.63 0.87 12.97
C GLN A 45 -4.98 1.03 12.24
N ALA A 46 -6.07 1.18 13.00
CA ALA A 46 -7.41 1.31 12.42
C ALA A 46 -7.54 2.56 11.54
N LYS A 47 -6.89 3.66 11.94
CA LYS A 47 -6.88 4.92 11.19
C LYS A 47 -6.12 4.76 9.87
N GLN A 48 -4.97 4.10 9.87
CA GLN A 48 -4.19 3.85 8.64
C GLN A 48 -4.95 2.90 7.68
N GLN A 49 -5.60 1.86 8.21
CA GLN A 49 -6.47 0.99 7.40
C GLN A 49 -7.61 1.77 6.76
N GLN A 50 -8.25 2.67 7.51
CA GLN A 50 -9.30 3.54 6.98
C GLN A 50 -8.76 4.47 5.88
N GLN A 51 -7.57 5.05 6.06
CA GLN A 51 -6.95 5.89 5.02
C GLN A 51 -6.66 5.09 3.75
N ALA A 52 -6.14 3.87 3.87
CA ALA A 52 -5.91 3.00 2.70
C ALA A 52 -7.23 2.69 1.99
N ALA A 53 -8.30 2.37 2.73
CA ALA A 53 -9.62 2.13 2.17
C ALA A 53 -10.17 3.36 1.41
N LEU A 54 -10.00 4.56 1.98
CA LEU A 54 -10.40 5.81 1.33
C LEU A 54 -9.60 6.06 0.05
N ALA A 55 -8.30 5.76 0.01
CA ALA A 55 -7.49 5.88 -1.20
C ALA A 55 -8.00 4.96 -2.32
N PHE A 56 -8.34 3.70 -2.02
CA PHE A 56 -8.92 2.79 -3.01
C PHE A 56 -10.31 3.23 -3.49
N LEU A 57 -11.12 3.80 -2.61
CA LEU A 57 -12.40 4.39 -3.00
C LEU A 57 -12.21 5.62 -3.90
N GLN A 58 -11.19 6.44 -3.63
CA GLN A 58 -10.88 7.59 -4.47
C GLN A 58 -10.38 7.14 -5.85
N ALA A 59 -9.54 6.09 -5.93
CA ALA A 59 -9.15 5.50 -7.20
C ALA A 59 -10.36 5.08 -8.05
N GLN A 60 -11.40 4.49 -7.44
CA GLN A 60 -12.63 4.13 -8.15
C GLN A 60 -13.37 5.36 -8.66
N LYS A 61 -13.46 6.42 -7.85
CA LYS A 61 -14.08 7.69 -8.26
C LYS A 61 -13.36 8.33 -9.44
N GLU A 62 -12.04 8.25 -9.49
CA GLU A 62 -11.21 8.74 -10.60
C GLU A 62 -11.14 7.76 -11.79
N GLY A 63 -11.84 6.62 -11.74
CA GLY A 63 -12.04 5.74 -12.89
C GLY A 63 -11.35 4.38 -12.85
N ALA A 64 -10.72 3.98 -11.73
CA ALA A 64 -10.28 2.59 -11.57
C ALA A 64 -11.48 1.64 -11.52
N SER A 65 -11.41 0.52 -12.24
CA SER A 65 -12.43 -0.52 -12.10
C SER A 65 -12.28 -1.27 -10.78
N ALA A 66 -13.36 -1.93 -10.34
CA ALA A 66 -13.33 -2.76 -9.15
C ALA A 66 -12.28 -3.88 -9.24
N GLU A 67 -12.11 -4.49 -10.43
CA GLU A 67 -11.10 -5.55 -10.63
C GLU A 67 -9.68 -5.02 -10.47
N VAL A 68 -9.40 -3.80 -10.93
CA VAL A 68 -8.07 -3.18 -10.79
C VAL A 68 -7.77 -2.87 -9.32
N VAL A 69 -8.79 -2.42 -8.57
CA VAL A 69 -8.65 -2.16 -7.12
C VAL A 69 -8.42 -3.46 -6.35
N ASP A 70 -9.19 -4.50 -6.64
CA ASP A 70 -9.03 -5.82 -6.00
C ASP A 70 -7.64 -6.39 -6.29
N ALA A 71 -7.16 -6.31 -7.54
CA ALA A 71 -5.81 -6.72 -7.90
C ALA A 71 -4.72 -5.95 -7.12
N ALA A 72 -4.89 -4.63 -6.95
CA ALA A 72 -3.96 -3.82 -6.16
C ALA A 72 -3.96 -4.20 -4.67
N GLN A 73 -5.14 -4.45 -4.08
CA GLN A 73 -5.28 -4.89 -2.70
C GLN A 73 -4.64 -6.26 -2.47
N GLN A 74 -4.93 -7.22 -3.35
CA GLN A 74 -4.34 -8.57 -3.30
C GLN A 74 -2.82 -8.51 -3.41
N GLN A 75 -2.29 -7.67 -4.31
CA GLN A 75 -0.86 -7.50 -4.47
C GLN A 75 -0.20 -6.93 -3.21
N ALA A 76 -0.80 -5.92 -2.57
CA ALA A 76 -0.28 -5.34 -1.32
C ALA A 76 -0.26 -6.37 -0.19
N VAL A 77 -1.35 -7.13 -0.01
CA VAL A 77 -1.44 -8.20 0.99
C VAL A 77 -0.39 -9.29 0.72
N ARG A 78 -0.22 -9.70 -0.54
CA ARG A 78 0.76 -10.72 -0.93
C ARG A 78 2.19 -10.29 -0.63
N LEU A 79 2.53 -9.04 -0.94
CA LEU A 79 3.87 -8.49 -0.66
C LEU A 79 4.12 -8.42 0.85
N ASN A 80 3.15 -7.94 1.64
CA ASN A 80 3.23 -7.94 3.11
C ASN A 80 3.42 -9.36 3.68
N LEU A 81 2.71 -10.34 3.14
CA LEU A 81 2.86 -11.74 3.56
C LEU A 81 4.26 -12.29 3.24
N ILE A 82 4.79 -12.01 2.05
CA ILE A 82 6.15 -12.43 1.66
C ILE A 82 7.19 -11.83 2.61
N GLU A 83 7.06 -10.54 2.94
CA GLU A 83 7.96 -9.87 3.86
C GLU A 83 7.88 -10.44 5.29
N ALA A 84 6.67 -10.63 5.81
CA ALA A 84 6.45 -11.26 7.11
C ALA A 84 7.06 -12.67 7.18
N LEU A 85 6.90 -13.47 6.12
CA LEU A 85 7.51 -14.80 6.02
C LEU A 85 9.05 -14.74 5.96
N ARG A 86 9.63 -13.77 5.26
CA ARG A 86 11.09 -13.55 5.25
C ARG A 86 11.61 -13.19 6.64
N HIS A 87 10.94 -12.27 7.34
CA HIS A 87 11.29 -11.91 8.71
C HIS A 87 11.20 -13.14 9.64
N ALA A 88 10.13 -13.92 9.57
CA ALA A 88 9.98 -15.14 10.34
C ALA A 88 11.09 -16.17 10.04
N ALA A 89 11.45 -16.35 8.76
CA ALA A 89 12.51 -17.27 8.35
C ALA A 89 13.90 -16.85 8.86
N LEU A 90 14.20 -15.55 8.86
CA LEU A 90 15.46 -15.01 9.40
C LEU A 90 15.57 -15.21 10.92
N LEU A 91 14.45 -15.13 11.65
CA LEU A 91 14.42 -15.38 13.10
C LEU A 91 14.64 -16.87 13.46
N HIS A 92 14.44 -17.80 12.52
CA HIS A 92 14.55 -19.25 12.75
C HIS A 92 15.84 -19.88 12.17
N GLN A 93 16.81 -19.07 11.72
CA GLN A 93 18.15 -19.59 11.36
C GLN A 93 18.88 -20.00 12.65
N PRO A 94 19.19 -21.29 12.88
CA PRO A 94 20.01 -21.68 14.02
C PRO A 94 21.44 -21.19 13.77
N GLY A 95 21.99 -20.49 14.76
CA GLY A 95 23.41 -20.11 14.79
C GLY A 95 24.33 -21.30 14.99
#